data_AF-A0AAW8NHA8-F1
#
_entry.id   AF-A0AAW8NHA8-F1
#
_cell.length_a   1.000
_cell.length_b   1.000
_cell.length_c   1.000
_cell.angle_alpha   90.00
_cell.angle_beta   90.00
_cell.angle_gamma   90.00
#
_symmetry.space_group_name_H-M   'P 1'
#
loop_
_entity.id
_entity.type
_entity.pdbx_description
1 polymer ?
#
loop_
_entity_poly.entity_id
_entity_poly.type
_entity_poly.pdbx_seq_one_letter_code
_entity_poly.pdbx_strand_id
1 'polypeptide(L)'
;MSSKPRTVEAVRTEILSAIAEVRAAARLGRDEQRAHTADWLDGLFAGVSDRRGLREASAQGLTLYRGGMGSFRDVGYAAAGHAVDRLHAALRRGRSWFLRNS
;
A
#
# COMPACT_ATOMS: atom_id res chain seq x y z
N MET A 1 0.80 -22.38 13.33
CA MET A 1 2.00 -21.66 12.87
C MET A 1 2.12 -20.37 13.65
N SER A 2 3.13 -20.27 14.52
CA SER A 2 3.36 -19.07 15.34
C SER A 2 3.81 -17.94 14.43
N SER A 3 2.88 -17.06 14.04
CA SER A 3 3.21 -15.87 13.29
C SER A 3 3.92 -14.91 14.26
N LYS A 4 5.24 -14.74 14.12
CA LYS A 4 5.99 -13.73 14.89
C LYS A 4 5.21 -12.40 14.85
N PRO A 5 5.07 -11.70 15.99
CA PRO A 5 4.39 -10.40 16.01
C PRO A 5 5.12 -9.45 15.04
N ARG A 6 4.38 -8.91 14.06
CA ARG A 6 4.92 -7.94 13.11
C ARG A 6 5.01 -6.57 13.77
N THR A 7 6.12 -5.88 13.59
CA THR A 7 6.31 -4.52 14.08
C THR A 7 5.70 -3.49 13.12
N VAL A 8 5.41 -2.29 13.62
CA VAL A 8 4.95 -1.14 12.79
C VAL A 8 5.94 -0.87 11.66
N GLU A 9 7.23 -0.83 11.98
CA GLU A 9 8.29 -0.56 11.01
C GLU A 9 8.34 -1.62 9.91
N ALA A 10 8.27 -2.91 10.27
CA ALA A 10 8.30 -3.99 9.29
C ALA A 10 7.12 -3.90 8.30
N VAL A 11 5.92 -3.62 8.81
CA VAL A 11 4.72 -3.49 7.97
C VAL A 11 4.76 -2.21 7.13
N ARG A 12 5.26 -1.10 7.68
CA ARG A 12 5.48 0.12 6.90
C ARG A 12 6.44 -0.12 5.75
N THR A 13 7.57 -0.78 6.00
CA THR A 13 8.54 -1.13 4.97
C THR A 13 7.94 -2.05 3.90
N GLU A 14 7.13 -3.05 4.28
CA GLU A 14 6.38 -3.88 3.31
C GLU A 14 5.46 -3.03 2.43
N ILE A 15 4.75 -2.05 3.00
CA ILE A 15 3.85 -1.15 2.27
C ILE A 15 4.64 -0.25 1.30
N LEU A 16 5.71 0.40 1.77
CA LEU A 16 6.55 1.28 0.94
C LEU A 16 7.18 0.51 -0.24
N SER A 17 7.65 -0.71 0.01
CA SER A 17 8.14 -1.60 -1.06
C SER A 17 7.06 -1.92 -2.09
N ALA A 18 5.83 -2.22 -1.66
CA ALA A 18 4.73 -2.49 -2.59
C ALA A 18 4.30 -1.23 -3.37
N ILE A 19 4.33 -0.05 -2.75
CA ILE A 19 4.07 1.24 -3.42
C ILE A 19 5.11 1.48 -4.52
N ALA A 20 6.39 1.24 -4.24
CA ALA A 20 7.46 1.38 -5.22
C ALA A 20 7.28 0.45 -6.43
N GLU A 21 6.84 -0.78 -6.20
CA GLU A 21 6.52 -1.74 -7.27
C GLU A 21 5.34 -1.28 -8.14
N VAL A 22 4.27 -0.77 -7.51
CA VAL A 22 3.13 -0.17 -8.25
C VAL A 22 3.59 1.02 -9.09
N ARG A 23 4.40 1.92 -8.52
CA ARG A 23 4.97 3.07 -9.23
C ARG A 23 5.79 2.64 -10.45
N ALA A 24 6.65 1.64 -10.30
CA ALA A 24 7.47 1.13 -11.38
C ALA A 24 6.61 0.52 -12.51
N ALA A 25 5.64 -0.33 -12.15
CA ALA A 25 4.70 -0.93 -13.09
C ALA A 25 3.87 0.13 -13.84
N ALA A 26 3.38 1.15 -13.12
CA ALA A 26 2.62 2.24 -13.70
C ALA A 26 3.45 3.05 -14.71
N ARG A 27 4.70 3.40 -14.36
CA ARG A 27 5.61 4.11 -15.28
C ARG A 27 5.92 3.29 -16.55
N LEU A 28 6.17 1.99 -16.41
CA LEU A 28 6.38 1.10 -17.57
C LEU A 28 5.14 1.04 -18.47
N GLY A 29 3.95 1.01 -17.88
CA GLY A 29 2.67 1.04 -18.59
C GLY A 29 2.24 2.42 -19.09
N ARG A 30 3.05 3.48 -18.87
CA ARG A 30 2.69 4.89 -19.12
C ARG A 30 1.37 5.31 -18.48
N ASP A 31 1.12 4.77 -17.30
CA ASP A 31 -0.05 5.05 -16.48
C ASP A 31 0.27 6.15 -15.46
N GLU A 32 0.26 7.38 -15.93
CA GLU A 32 0.61 8.56 -15.12
C GLU A 32 -0.31 8.71 -13.92
N GLN A 33 -1.59 8.37 -14.09
CA GLN A 33 -2.57 8.45 -13.02
C GLN A 33 -2.22 7.50 -11.88
N ARG A 34 -1.88 6.23 -12.15
CA ARG A 34 -1.44 5.30 -11.10
C ARG A 34 -0.06 5.61 -10.56
N ALA A 35 0.84 6.18 -11.35
CA ALA A 35 2.11 6.68 -10.83
C ALA A 35 1.89 7.79 -9.78
N HIS A 36 0.98 8.73 -10.05
CA HIS A 36 0.62 9.79 -9.11
C HIS A 36 -0.07 9.24 -7.85
N THR A 37 -0.96 8.25 -7.99
CA THR A 37 -1.56 7.55 -6.84
C THR A 37 -0.48 6.90 -5.96
N ALA A 38 0.55 6.29 -6.57
CA ALA A 38 1.66 5.70 -5.82
C ALA A 38 2.50 6.77 -5.10
N ASP A 39 2.73 7.94 -5.71
CA ASP A 39 3.43 9.06 -5.07
C ASP A 39 2.66 9.63 -3.87
N TRP A 40 1.34 9.78 -4.01
CA TRP A 40 0.48 10.19 -2.90
C TRP A 40 0.50 9.16 -1.75
N LEU A 41 0.45 7.85 -2.07
CA LEU A 41 0.57 6.80 -1.05
C LEU A 41 1.92 6.84 -0.33
N ASP A 42 3.02 7.03 -1.07
CA ASP A 42 4.37 7.14 -0.49
C ASP A 42 4.42 8.28 0.55
N GLY A 43 3.84 9.44 0.22
CA GLY A 43 3.69 10.57 1.13
C GLY A 43 2.82 10.26 2.36
N LEU A 44 1.73 9.50 2.18
CA LEU A 44 0.84 9.10 3.27
C LEU A 44 1.55 8.21 4.31
N PHE A 45 2.50 7.39 3.87
CA PHE A 45 3.31 6.53 4.76
C PHE A 45 4.65 7.19 5.14
N ALA A 46 5.00 8.35 4.60
CA ALA A 46 6.18 9.10 5.01
C ALA A 46 6.01 9.59 6.46
N GLY A 47 6.97 9.28 7.33
CA GLY A 47 6.95 9.70 8.73
C GLY A 47 6.03 8.92 9.67
N VAL A 48 5.27 7.92 9.19
CA VAL A 48 4.49 7.05 10.07
C VAL A 48 5.42 6.20 10.94
N SER A 49 5.35 6.35 12.26
CA SER A 49 6.19 5.62 13.21
C SER A 49 5.41 4.84 14.28
N ASP A 50 4.08 5.00 14.33
CA ASP A 50 3.23 4.36 15.34
C ASP A 50 2.08 3.54 14.72
N ARG A 51 1.48 2.68 15.54
CA ARG A 51 0.37 1.80 15.12
C ARG A 51 -0.86 2.56 14.65
N ARG A 52 -1.17 3.70 15.28
CA ARG A 52 -2.38 4.47 14.98
C ARG A 52 -2.23 5.12 13.60
N GLY A 53 -1.13 5.82 13.36
CA GLY A 53 -0.80 6.42 12.08
C GLY A 53 -0.76 5.36 10.97
N LEU A 54 -0.13 4.20 11.21
CA LEU A 54 -0.09 3.13 10.22
C LEU A 54 -1.48 2.60 9.88
N ARG A 55 -2.35 2.47 10.88
CA ARG A 55 -3.73 2.00 10.68
C ARG A 55 -4.58 3.01 9.93
N GLU A 56 -4.48 4.29 10.27
CA GLU A 56 -5.21 5.38 9.62
C GLU A 56 -4.77 5.53 8.16
N ALA A 57 -3.46 5.62 7.91
CA ALA A 57 -2.87 5.62 6.57
C ALA A 57 -3.30 4.39 5.75
N SER A 58 -3.26 3.20 6.37
CA SER A 58 -3.71 1.96 5.71
C SER A 58 -5.19 1.96 5.39
N ALA A 59 -6.04 2.49 6.27
CA ALA A 59 -7.47 2.62 6.01
C ALA A 59 -7.75 3.59 4.85
N GLN A 60 -7.01 4.69 4.78
CA GLN A 60 -7.13 5.68 3.72
C GLN A 60 -6.64 5.10 2.38
N GLY A 61 -5.50 4.40 2.34
CA GLY A 61 -5.02 3.72 1.13
C GLY A 61 -5.98 2.64 0.61
N LEU A 62 -6.67 1.91 1.49
CA LEU A 62 -7.67 0.90 1.11
C LEU A 62 -8.90 1.48 0.38
N THR A 63 -9.13 2.80 0.44
CA THR A 63 -10.22 3.43 -0.32
C THR A 63 -10.01 3.32 -1.84
N LEU A 64 -8.75 3.23 -2.30
CA LEU A 64 -8.37 3.08 -3.71
C LEU A 64 -8.84 1.75 -4.33
N TYR A 65 -9.29 0.79 -3.52
CA TYR A 65 -9.82 -0.50 -3.99
C TYR A 65 -11.35 -0.51 -4.11
N ARG A 66 -12.03 0.57 -3.73
CA ARG A 66 -13.50 0.68 -3.79
C ARG A 66 -14.01 1.19 -5.13
N GLY A 67 -13.12 1.63 -6.03
CA GLY A 67 -13.44 2.25 -7.31
C GLY A 67 -13.36 3.78 -7.27
N GLY A 68 -13.39 4.41 -8.44
CA GLY A 68 -13.22 5.86 -8.62
C GLY A 68 -12.01 6.20 -9.49
N MET A 69 -11.82 7.49 -9.75
CA MET A 69 -10.71 7.98 -10.59
C MET A 69 -9.36 7.71 -9.91
N GLY A 70 -8.43 7.07 -10.63
CA GLY A 70 -7.13 6.64 -10.08
C GLY A 70 -7.20 5.44 -9.13
N SER A 71 -8.34 4.74 -9.10
CA SER A 71 -8.49 3.51 -8.32
C SER A 71 -7.71 2.34 -8.92
N PHE A 72 -7.46 1.34 -8.08
CA PHE A 72 -6.89 0.07 -8.51
C PHE A 72 -7.93 -0.91 -9.08
N ARG A 73 -9.20 -0.52 -9.11
CA ARG A 73 -10.30 -1.36 -9.61
C ARG A 73 -10.31 -1.45 -11.14
N ASP A 74 -9.83 -0.39 -11.81
CA ASP A 74 -9.75 -0.28 -13.28
C ASP A 74 -8.36 -0.69 -13.81
N VAL A 75 -7.58 -1.47 -13.05
CA VAL A 75 -6.27 -1.95 -13.47
C VAL A 75 -6.49 -3.11 -14.44
N GLY A 76 -6.21 -2.86 -15.72
CA GLY A 76 -6.11 -3.93 -16.71
C GLY A 76 -5.04 -4.95 -16.29
N TYR A 77 -5.36 -6.23 -16.44
CA TYR A 77 -4.73 -7.37 -15.79
C TYR A 77 -3.22 -7.58 -16.04
N ALA A 78 -2.57 -6.85 -16.96
CA ALA A 78 -1.25 -7.25 -17.49
C ALA A 78 -0.01 -6.55 -16.88
N ALA A 79 -0.08 -5.30 -16.41
CA ALA A 79 1.14 -4.58 -16.01
C ALA A 79 1.31 -4.42 -14.48
N ALA A 80 0.23 -4.23 -13.72
CA ALA A 80 0.31 -3.87 -12.30
C ALA A 80 -0.45 -4.80 -11.35
N GLY A 81 -1.13 -5.84 -11.84
CA GLY A 81 -2.03 -6.68 -11.02
C GLY A 81 -1.34 -7.27 -9.79
N HIS A 82 -0.17 -7.90 -9.97
CA HIS A 82 0.58 -8.48 -8.86
C HIS A 82 1.01 -7.43 -7.81
N ALA A 83 1.52 -6.28 -8.27
CA ALA A 83 1.96 -5.20 -7.39
C ALA A 83 0.79 -4.60 -6.59
N VAL A 84 -0.35 -4.44 -7.25
CA VAL A 84 -1.61 -3.96 -6.65
C VAL A 84 -2.14 -4.94 -5.60
N ASP A 85 -2.11 -6.24 -5.87
CA ASP A 85 -2.53 -7.28 -4.92
C ASP A 85 -1.61 -7.32 -3.69
N ARG A 86 -0.29 -7.22 -3.92
CA ARG A 86 0.69 -7.16 -2.85
C ARG A 86 0.47 -5.93 -1.96
N LEU A 87 0.23 -4.77 -2.56
CA LEU A 87 -0.09 -3.54 -1.84
C LEU A 87 -1.39 -3.70 -1.05
N HIS A 88 -2.43 -4.31 -1.62
CA HIS A 88 -3.69 -4.55 -0.93
C HIS A 88 -3.48 -5.40 0.33
N ALA A 89 -2.72 -6.50 0.19
CA ALA A 89 -2.40 -7.38 1.30
C ALA A 89 -1.59 -6.66 2.39
N ALA A 90 -0.64 -5.82 2.02
CA ALA A 90 0.17 -5.04 2.95
C ALA A 90 -0.67 -4.00 3.71
N LEU A 91 -1.55 -3.26 3.03
CA LEU A 91 -2.46 -2.31 3.64
C LEU A 91 -3.45 -2.99 4.61
N ARG A 92 -3.97 -4.17 4.27
CA ARG A 92 -4.81 -4.95 5.19
C ARG A 92 -4.06 -5.35 6.46
N ARG A 93 -2.77 -5.65 6.36
CA ARG A 93 -1.91 -5.90 7.53
C ARG A 93 -1.69 -4.62 8.34
N GLY A 94 -1.40 -3.49 7.69
CA GLY A 94 -1.23 -2.19 8.35
C GLY A 94 -2.49 -1.71 9.10
N ARG A 95 -3.68 -2.05 8.61
CA ARG A 95 -4.95 -1.76 9.30
C ARG A 95 -5.24 -2.67 10.50
N SER A 96 -4.52 -3.78 10.65
CA SER A 96 -4.80 -4.79 11.67
C SER A 96 -4.37 -4.36 13.06
N TRP A 97 -5.08 -4.84 14.08
CA TRP A 97 -4.82 -4.55 15.50
C TRP A 97 -3.64 -5.36 16.09
N PHE A 98 -3.12 -6.35 15.36
CA PHE A 98 -2.11 -7.30 15.86
C PHE A 98 -0.65 -6.82 15.74
N LEU A 99 -0.43 -5.52 15.55
CA LEU A 99 0.92 -4.96 15.39
C LEU A 99 1.52 -4.60 16.75
N ARG A 100 2.83 -4.80 16.90
CA ARG A 100 3.61 -4.25 18.02
C ARG A 100 4.29 -2.94 17.61
N ASN A 101 4.46 -2.01 18.55
CA ASN A 101 5.38 -0.88 18.37
C ASN A 101 6.77 -1.50 18.37
N SER A 102 7.60 -1.14 17.38
CA SER A 102 9.03 -1.41 17.41
C SER A 102 9.64 -0.78 18.67
#